data_AF-A0A7C3KXL1-F1
#
_entry.id   AF-A0A7C3KXL1-F1
#
_cell.length_a   1.000
_cell.length_b   1.000
_cell.length_c   1.000
_cell.angle_alpha   90.00
_cell.angle_beta   90.00
_cell.angle_gamma   90.00
#
_symmetry.space_group_name_H-M   'P 1'
#
loop_
_entity.id
_entity.type
_entity.pdbx_description
1 polymer ?
#
loop_
_entity_poly.entity_id
_entity_poly.type
_entity_poly.pdbx_seq_one_letter_code
_entity_poly.pdbx_strand_id
1 'polypeptide(L)'
;MSRLAFTKLHGCGNDFILVDAFETPPPADAATLARQLTDRHFGIGGDGLILVLPGDRLRFKMRMFNPDGSEAEMCGNGIRCFARLVHERGYADSEIPVETGAGDLTLLIEEGLVRVDMGVARLLKG
;
A
#
# COMPACT_ATOMS: atom_id res chain seq x y z
N MET A 1 12.56 16.81 -16.95
CA MET A 1 11.77 15.59 -16.68
C MET A 1 11.79 15.33 -15.18
N SER A 2 10.63 15.14 -14.56
CA SER A 2 10.54 14.69 -13.17
C SER A 2 10.89 13.19 -13.08
N ARG A 3 11.53 12.77 -11.99
CA ARG A 3 11.80 11.37 -11.68
C ARG A 3 11.00 11.00 -10.44
N LEU A 4 10.44 9.79 -10.42
CA LEU A 4 9.72 9.24 -9.27
C LEU A 4 10.45 7.99 -8.80
N ALA A 5 10.86 7.97 -7.54
CA ALA A 5 11.35 6.76 -6.90
C ALA A 5 10.16 5.88 -6.51
N PHE A 6 10.24 4.59 -6.79
CA PHE A 6 9.21 3.62 -6.43
C PHE A 6 9.84 2.27 -6.11
N THR A 7 9.11 1.45 -5.37
CA THR A 7 9.43 0.03 -5.16
C THR A 7 8.30 -0.80 -5.74
N LYS A 8 8.61 -1.80 -6.57
CA LYS A 8 7.61 -2.73 -7.09
C LYS A 8 7.65 -4.02 -6.29
N LEU A 9 6.52 -4.41 -5.70
CA LEU A 9 6.39 -5.62 -4.88
C LEU A 9 5.15 -6.41 -5.32
N HIS A 10 5.09 -7.69 -5.00
CA HIS A 10 3.87 -8.48 -5.17
C HIS A 10 3.56 -9.31 -3.93
N GLY A 11 2.28 -9.52 -3.67
CA GLY A 11 1.76 -10.46 -2.68
C GLY A 11 0.97 -11.55 -3.40
N CYS A 12 1.49 -12.79 -3.42
CA CYS A 12 0.82 -13.93 -4.05
C CYS A 12 0.38 -13.68 -5.52
N GLY A 13 1.23 -13.00 -6.30
CA GLY A 13 0.97 -12.68 -7.71
C GLY A 13 0.27 -11.35 -7.97
N ASN A 14 -0.32 -10.72 -6.94
CA ASN A 14 -0.93 -9.40 -7.06
C ASN A 14 0.12 -8.32 -6.82
N ASP A 15 0.46 -7.55 -7.88
CA ASP A 15 1.63 -6.67 -7.91
C ASP A 15 1.28 -5.18 -7.76
N PHE A 16 2.11 -4.44 -7.02
CA PHE A 16 1.88 -3.06 -6.65
C PHE A 16 3.12 -2.20 -6.88
N ILE A 17 2.87 -0.95 -7.22
CA ILE A 17 3.88 0.10 -7.27
C ILE A 17 3.74 0.90 -5.97
N LEU A 18 4.78 0.89 -5.13
CA LEU A 18 4.79 1.59 -3.86
C LEU A 18 5.60 2.88 -3.99
N VAL A 19 5.01 4.00 -3.59
CA VAL A 19 5.69 5.30 -3.48
C VAL A 19 5.86 5.63 -2.00
N ASP A 20 7.11 5.77 -1.59
CA ASP A 20 7.48 6.10 -0.21
C ASP A 20 7.46 7.62 -0.01
N ALA A 21 6.44 8.08 0.71
CA ALA A 21 6.24 9.49 0.98
C ALA A 21 7.01 10.00 2.22
N PHE A 22 7.79 9.15 2.88
CA PHE A 22 8.75 9.58 3.91
C PHE A 22 10.02 10.17 3.29
N GLU A 23 10.41 9.70 2.10
CA GLU A 23 11.59 10.19 1.38
C GLU A 23 11.25 11.29 0.37
N THR A 24 10.05 11.25 -0.21
CA THR A 24 9.62 12.18 -1.26
C THR A 24 8.20 12.68 -1.01
N PRO A 25 7.85 13.92 -1.39
CA PRO A 25 6.47 14.37 -1.25
C PRO A 25 5.49 13.47 -2.03
N PRO A 26 4.30 13.19 -1.48
CA PRO A 26 3.32 12.40 -2.20
C PRO A 26 2.85 13.13 -3.46
N PRO A 27 2.43 12.39 -4.50
CA PRO A 27 1.95 12.99 -5.74
C PRO A 27 0.68 13.82 -5.48
N ALA A 28 0.59 14.99 -6.13
CA ALA A 28 -0.58 15.87 -6.03
C ALA A 28 -1.86 15.22 -6.56
N ASP A 29 -1.75 14.40 -7.62
CA ASP A 29 -2.85 13.64 -8.19
C ASP A 29 -2.48 12.15 -8.30
N ALA A 30 -2.71 11.44 -7.20
CA ALA A 30 -2.43 10.01 -7.10
C ALA A 30 -3.30 9.15 -8.02
N ALA A 31 -4.54 9.57 -8.29
CA ALA A 31 -5.46 8.83 -9.16
C ALA A 31 -5.00 8.84 -10.61
N THR A 32 -4.61 10.02 -11.12
CA THR A 32 -4.00 10.12 -12.45
C THR A 32 -2.67 9.38 -12.52
N LEU A 33 -1.84 9.50 -11.48
CA LEU A 33 -0.58 8.77 -11.43
C LEU A 33 -0.80 7.25 -11.45
N ALA A 34 -1.78 6.73 -10.70
CA ALA A 34 -2.11 5.32 -10.69
C ALA A 34 -2.39 4.83 -12.12
N ARG A 35 -3.34 5.45 -12.83
CA ARG A 35 -3.66 5.13 -14.23
C ARG A 35 -2.45 5.07 -15.14
N GLN A 36 -1.55 6.04 -15.03
CA GLN A 36 -0.34 6.13 -15.86
C GLN A 36 0.68 5.04 -15.52
N LEU A 37 0.92 4.79 -14.23
CA LEU A 37 1.97 3.87 -13.80
C LEU A 37 1.53 2.40 -13.91
N THR A 38 0.25 2.10 -13.67
CA THR A 38 -0.26 0.72 -13.68
C THR A 38 -0.54 0.18 -15.07
N ASP A 39 -0.57 1.03 -16.11
CA ASP A 39 -0.65 0.57 -17.49
C ASP A 39 0.53 -0.37 -17.79
N ARG A 40 0.23 -1.59 -18.22
CA ARG A 40 1.24 -2.65 -18.43
C ARG A 40 2.03 -2.49 -19.74
N HIS A 41 1.57 -1.68 -20.67
CA HIS A 41 2.20 -1.47 -21.97
C HIS A 41 3.03 -0.17 -22.02
N PHE A 42 2.51 0.89 -21.42
CA PHE A 42 3.06 2.24 -21.48
C PHE A 42 3.54 2.77 -20.11
N GLY A 43 3.20 2.08 -19.03
CA GLY A 43 3.66 2.37 -17.67
C GLY A 43 4.65 1.32 -17.14
N ILE A 44 4.71 1.20 -15.83
CA ILE A 44 5.49 0.16 -15.12
C ILE A 44 4.71 -1.17 -15.08
N GLY A 45 3.39 -1.08 -15.14
CA GLY A 45 2.47 -2.19 -14.97
C GLY A 45 2.27 -2.56 -13.50
N GLY A 46 1.04 -2.84 -13.10
CA GLY A 46 0.72 -3.35 -11.78
C GLY A 46 -0.79 -3.38 -11.54
N ASP A 47 -1.22 -4.07 -10.50
CA ASP A 47 -2.62 -4.14 -10.08
C ASP A 47 -3.01 -2.96 -9.17
N GLY A 48 -2.07 -2.08 -8.83
CA GLY A 48 -2.38 -0.83 -8.13
C GLY A 48 -1.15 0.00 -7.74
N LEU A 49 -1.43 1.23 -7.33
CA LEU A 49 -0.49 2.15 -6.71
C LEU A 49 -0.76 2.22 -5.22
N ILE A 50 0.26 2.04 -4.39
CA ILE A 50 0.20 2.21 -2.94
C ILE A 50 1.07 3.39 -2.54
N LEU A 51 0.51 4.30 -1.76
CA LEU A 51 1.26 5.37 -1.13
C LEU A 51 1.57 4.99 0.32
N VAL A 52 2.84 5.03 0.69
CA VAL A 52 3.32 4.85 2.07
C VAL A 52 3.49 6.22 2.68
N LEU A 53 2.58 6.62 3.56
CA LEU A 53 2.46 7.99 4.07
C LEU A 53 2.73 8.05 5.57
N PRO A 54 3.21 9.19 6.08
CA PRO A 54 3.03 9.55 7.49
C PRO A 54 1.54 9.53 7.84
N GLY A 55 1.19 8.96 8.99
CA GLY A 55 -0.20 8.94 9.47
C GLY A 55 -0.61 10.23 10.18
N ASP A 56 -1.92 10.39 10.35
CA ASP A 56 -2.53 11.52 11.04
C ASP A 56 -2.72 11.23 12.55
N ARG A 57 -3.03 9.97 12.88
CA ARG A 57 -3.28 9.41 14.22
C ARG A 57 -2.25 8.36 14.61
N LEU A 58 -1.91 7.47 13.68
CA LEU A 58 -0.89 6.45 13.82
C LEU A 58 0.37 6.88 13.09
N ARG A 59 1.45 6.13 13.28
CA ARG A 59 2.73 6.45 12.65
C ARG A 59 2.67 6.39 11.13
N PHE A 60 1.87 5.48 10.60
CA PHE A 60 1.79 5.23 9.16
C PHE A 60 0.37 5.30 8.65
N LYS A 61 0.23 5.64 7.37
CA LYS A 61 -1.02 5.61 6.62
C LYS A 61 -0.79 4.99 5.25
N MET A 62 -1.71 4.11 4.85
CA MET A 62 -1.72 3.51 3.53
C MET A 62 -2.89 4.07 2.73
N ARG A 63 -2.59 4.54 1.51
CA ARG A 63 -3.62 4.79 0.48
C ARG A 63 -3.36 3.89 -0.71
N MET A 64 -4.41 3.28 -1.26
CA MET A 64 -4.31 2.34 -2.37
C MET A 64 -5.23 2.78 -3.50
N PHE A 65 -4.67 2.85 -4.71
CA PHE A 65 -5.38 3.21 -5.92
C PHE A 65 -5.36 2.05 -6.90
N ASN A 66 -6.54 1.73 -7.43
CA ASN A 66 -6.71 0.77 -8.50
C ASN A 66 -6.18 1.33 -9.85
N PRO A 67 -6.01 0.48 -10.87
CA PRO A 67 -5.52 0.91 -12.17
C PRO A 67 -6.42 1.91 -12.90
N ASP A 68 -7.71 1.98 -12.55
CA ASP A 68 -8.65 2.98 -13.08
C ASP A 68 -8.56 4.35 -12.35
N GLY A 69 -7.73 4.44 -11.30
CA GLY A 69 -7.53 5.61 -10.46
C GLY A 69 -8.50 5.71 -9.28
N SER A 70 -9.44 4.77 -9.11
CA SER A 70 -10.29 4.73 -7.92
C SER A 70 -9.48 4.36 -6.67
N GLU A 71 -9.80 4.98 -5.53
CA GLU A 71 -9.16 4.67 -4.25
C GLU A 71 -9.91 3.52 -3.57
N ALA A 72 -9.20 2.46 -3.19
CA ALA A 72 -9.76 1.35 -2.43
C ALA A 72 -9.49 1.53 -0.93
N GLU A 73 -10.45 1.09 -0.11
CA GLU A 73 -10.35 1.22 1.34
C GLU A 73 -9.25 0.33 1.94
N MET A 74 -9.11 -0.91 1.44
CA MET A 74 -8.09 -1.86 1.88
C MET A 74 -7.86 -2.97 0.84
N CYS A 75 -6.63 -3.48 0.79
CA CYS A 75 -6.28 -4.68 0.03
C CYS A 75 -5.33 -5.56 0.86
N GLY A 76 -5.74 -6.80 1.15
CA GLY A 76 -4.96 -7.72 1.99
C GLY A 76 -3.58 -8.07 1.44
N ASN A 77 -3.40 -8.14 0.11
CA ASN A 77 -2.09 -8.35 -0.50
C ASN A 77 -1.24 -7.09 -0.47
N GLY A 78 -1.83 -5.94 -0.81
CA GLY A 78 -1.16 -4.65 -0.83
C GLY A 78 -0.63 -4.24 0.54
N ILE A 79 -1.40 -4.47 1.60
CA ILE A 79 -0.99 -4.11 2.96
C ILE A 79 0.18 -4.98 3.47
N ARG A 80 0.34 -6.21 2.97
CA ARG A 80 1.54 -7.01 3.24
C ARG A 80 2.77 -6.47 2.52
N CYS A 81 2.62 -6.01 1.27
CA CYS A 81 3.71 -5.33 0.55
C CYS A 81 4.11 -4.03 1.26
N PHE A 82 3.13 -3.26 1.74
CA PHE A 82 3.35 -2.06 2.54
C PHE A 82 4.16 -2.37 3.81
N ALA A 83 3.75 -3.37 4.60
CA ALA A 83 4.44 -3.77 5.82
C ALA A 83 5.90 -4.16 5.56
N ARG A 84 6.13 -4.93 4.47
CA ARG A 84 7.48 -5.31 4.05
C ARG A 84 8.34 -4.08 3.78
N LEU A 85 7.84 -3.13 2.98
CA LEU A 85 8.60 -1.93 2.64
C LEU A 85 8.93 -1.10 3.89
N VAL A 86 7.95 -0.89 4.77
CA VAL A 86 8.13 -0.14 6.02
C VAL A 86 9.18 -0.79 6.93
N HIS A 87 9.18 -2.12 7.03
CA HIS A 87 10.16 -2.87 7.79
C HIS A 87 11.57 -2.80 7.15
N GLU A 88 11.68 -3.01 5.84
CA GLU A 88 12.96 -2.98 5.12
C GLU A 88 13.62 -1.60 5.12
N ARG A 89 12.82 -0.53 5.15
CA ARG A 89 13.31 0.85 5.30
C ARG A 89 13.75 1.19 6.73
N GLY A 90 13.55 0.28 7.69
CA GLY A 90 13.87 0.51 9.09
C GLY A 90 12.92 1.51 9.77
N TYR A 91 11.73 1.75 9.20
CA TYR A 91 10.77 2.64 9.81
C TYR A 91 10.05 1.98 10.98
N ALA A 92 9.89 0.66 10.99
CA ALA A 92 9.34 -0.06 12.13
C ALA A 92 9.94 -1.46 12.24
N ASP A 93 9.93 -2.00 13.46
CA ASP A 93 10.42 -3.34 13.76
C ASP A 93 9.35 -4.39 13.43
N SER A 94 8.84 -5.11 14.43
CA SER A 94 7.89 -6.20 14.24
C SER A 94 6.42 -5.76 14.25
N GLU A 95 6.08 -4.61 14.84
CA GLU A 95 4.71 -4.11 14.92
C GLU A 95 4.56 -2.80 14.12
N ILE A 96 3.58 -2.76 13.22
CA ILE A 96 3.38 -1.65 12.28
C ILE A 96 1.93 -1.15 12.42
N PRO A 97 1.68 -0.13 13.25
CA PRO A 97 0.36 0.49 13.35
C PRO A 97 0.12 1.40 12.13
N VAL A 98 -0.95 1.13 11.38
CA VAL A 98 -1.26 1.79 10.11
C VAL A 98 -2.72 2.19 10.02
N GLU A 99 -2.95 3.40 9.50
CA GLU A 99 -4.26 3.86 9.08
C GLU A 99 -4.57 3.39 7.66
N THR A 100 -5.78 2.88 7.45
CA THR A 100 -6.28 2.52 6.11
C THR A 100 -7.66 3.12 5.88
N GLY A 101 -8.16 3.07 4.64
CA GLY A 101 -9.54 3.48 4.35
C GLY A 101 -10.59 2.60 5.02
N ALA A 102 -10.24 1.36 5.39
CA ALA A 102 -11.10 0.44 6.14
C ALA A 102 -10.97 0.57 7.67
N GLY A 103 -10.16 1.51 8.17
CA GLY A 103 -9.87 1.72 9.58
C GLY A 103 -8.41 1.43 9.96
N ASP A 104 -8.14 1.58 11.26
CA ASP A 104 -6.80 1.45 11.83
C ASP A 104 -6.47 -0.04 12.10
N LEU A 105 -5.25 -0.47 11.76
CA LEU A 105 -4.78 -1.85 11.86
C LEU A 105 -3.37 -1.90 12.46
N THR A 106 -3.03 -3.00 13.12
CA THR A 106 -1.64 -3.33 13.49
C THR A 106 -1.19 -4.54 12.70
N LEU A 107 -0.16 -4.37 11.88
CA LEU A 107 0.46 -5.45 11.11
C LEU A 107 1.64 -6.02 11.89
N LEU A 108 1.88 -7.32 11.74
CA LEU A 108 2.95 -8.00 12.46
C LEU A 108 3.94 -8.65 11.49
N ILE A 109 5.23 -8.45 11.72
CA ILE A 109 6.32 -9.16 11.04
C ILE A 109 6.73 -10.34 11.91
N GLU A 110 6.52 -11.56 11.39
CA GLU A 110 6.81 -12.81 12.09
C GLU A 110 7.53 -13.76 11.14
N GLU A 111 8.73 -14.21 11.51
CA GLU A 111 9.53 -15.16 10.71
C GLU A 111 9.77 -14.71 9.26
N GLY A 112 9.89 -13.39 9.06
CA GLY A 112 10.04 -12.80 7.73
C GLY A 112 8.76 -12.83 6.88
N LEU A 113 7.60 -13.12 7.47
CA LEU A 113 6.28 -12.99 6.84
C LEU A 113 5.48 -11.87 7.49
N VAL A 114 4.40 -11.46 6.83
CA VAL A 114 3.48 -10.43 7.34
C VAL A 114 2.16 -11.09 7.74
N ARG A 115 1.80 -10.96 9.02
CA ARG A 115 0.50 -11.35 9.56
C ARG A 115 -0.41 -10.12 9.62
N VAL A 116 -1.65 -10.31 9.17
CA VAL A 116 -2.69 -9.26 9.09
C VAL A 116 -3.96 -9.82 9.71
N ASP A 117 -4.53 -9.10 10.68
CA ASP A 117 -5.89 -9.38 11.15
C ASP A 117 -6.90 -8.79 10.15
N MET A 118 -7.62 -9.66 9.45
CA MET A 118 -8.62 -9.28 8.45
C MET A 118 -10.01 -9.01 9.07
N GLY A 119 -10.12 -9.11 10.39
CA GLY A 119 -11.37 -8.98 11.12
C GLY A 119 -12.31 -10.16 10.89
N VAL A 120 -13.58 -9.96 11.29
CA VAL A 120 -14.62 -11.00 11.23
C VAL A 120 -15.38 -10.91 9.90
N ALA A 121 -15.56 -12.04 9.24
CA ALA A 121 -16.36 -12.13 8.02
C ALA A 121 -17.81 -11.70 8.26
N ARG A 122 -18.33 -10.83 7.39
CA ARG A 122 -19.74 -10.42 7.39
C ARG A 122 -20.51 -11.25 6.38
N LEU A 123 -21.52 -11.98 6.85
CA LEU A 123 -22.39 -12.78 6.00
C LEU A 123 -23.64 -11.97 5.63
N LEU A 124 -23.92 -11.85 4.34
CA LEU A 124 -25.21 -11.34 3.90
C LEU A 124 -26.27 -12.41 4.23
N LYS A 125 -27.29 -12.04 4.99
CA LYS A 125 -28.48 -12.89 5.13
C LYS A 125 -29.19 -12.91 3.78
N GLY A 126 -29.35 -14.11 3.21
CA GLY A 126 -30.18 -14.33 2.02
C GLY A 126 -31.66 -14.09 2.27
#